data_AF-A0A327YW14-F1
#
_entry.id   AF-A0A327YW14-F1
#
_cell.length_a   1.000
_cell.length_b   1.000
_cell.length_c   1.000
_cell.angle_alpha   90.00
_cell.angle_beta   90.00
_cell.angle_gamma   90.00
#
_symmetry.space_group_name_H-M   'P 1'
#
loop_
_entity.id
_entity.type
_entity.pdbx_description
1 polymer ?
#
loop_
_entity_poly.entity_id
_entity_poly.type
_entity_poly.pdbx_seq_one_letter_code
_entity_poly.pdbx_strand_id
1 'polypeptide(L)'
;MKVVGKQRGFLPPTRDRYDQDSGAQGGLLIGSPDEIIERILLMHEHWGQVRSYIHIDTGAVPQREVLKTIELYGTVVRPAVQAELGTATVDELMGRTTPAAA
;
A
#
# COMPACT_ATOMS: atom_id res chain seq x y z
N MET A 1 -9.36 1.79 19.75
CA MET A 1 -10.25 0.73 19.22
C MET A 1 -10.64 -0.37 20.23
N LYS A 2 -10.62 -0.14 21.57
CA LYS A 2 -11.01 -1.21 22.54
C LYS A 2 -12.53 -1.41 22.66
N VAL A 3 -13.30 -0.32 22.60
CA VAL A 3 -14.77 -0.34 22.76
C VAL A 3 -15.46 -1.00 21.56
N VAL A 4 -15.14 -0.53 20.34
CA VAL A 4 -15.71 -1.08 19.09
C VAL A 4 -15.33 -2.54 18.91
N GLY A 5 -14.08 -2.92 19.21
CA GLY A 5 -13.64 -4.31 19.10
C GLY A 5 -14.43 -5.25 20.00
N LYS A 6 -14.63 -4.87 21.26
CA LYS A 6 -15.44 -5.65 22.21
C LYS A 6 -16.91 -5.76 21.77
N GLN A 7 -17.49 -4.71 21.20
CA GLN A 7 -18.87 -4.72 20.71
C GLN A 7 -19.05 -5.56 19.43
N ARG A 8 -18.05 -5.57 18.55
CA ARG A 8 -18.09 -6.29 17.27
C ARG A 8 -17.49 -7.70 17.33
N GLY A 9 -17.07 -8.15 18.50
CA GLY A 9 -16.47 -9.47 18.70
C GLY A 9 -15.06 -9.60 18.08
N PHE A 10 -14.37 -8.49 17.81
CA PHE A 10 -12.99 -8.54 17.35
C PHE A 10 -12.08 -9.03 18.49
N LEU A 11 -11.23 -10.00 18.17
CA LEU A 11 -10.20 -10.45 19.11
C LEU A 11 -9.25 -9.28 19.44
N PRO A 12 -8.75 -9.22 20.68
CA PRO A 12 -7.71 -8.26 21.02
C PRO A 12 -6.49 -8.45 20.11
N PRO A 13 -5.85 -7.36 19.64
CA PRO A 13 -4.63 -7.48 18.86
C PRO A 13 -3.54 -8.16 19.71
N THR A 14 -2.89 -9.17 19.15
CA THR A 14 -1.74 -9.86 19.75
C THR A 14 -0.47 -9.54 18.98
N ARG A 15 0.69 -9.69 19.63
CA ARG A 15 1.98 -9.48 18.98
C ARG A 15 2.20 -10.47 17.83
N ASP A 16 1.94 -11.75 18.08
CA ASP A 16 2.10 -12.81 17.08
C ASP A 16 1.23 -12.55 15.84
N ARG A 17 0.00 -12.06 16.04
CA ARG A 17 -0.87 -11.73 14.91
C ARG A 17 -0.32 -10.56 14.10
N TYR A 18 0.19 -9.52 14.78
CA TYR A 18 0.84 -8.40 14.12
C TYR A 18 2.08 -8.84 13.32
N ASP A 19 2.93 -9.69 13.89
CA ASP A 19 4.14 -10.17 13.20
C ASP A 19 3.78 -11.02 11.97
N GLN A 20 2.73 -11.84 12.06
CA GLN A 20 2.19 -12.56 10.89
C GLN A 20 1.62 -11.61 9.83
N ASP A 21 0.84 -10.61 10.25
CA ASP A 21 0.18 -9.68 9.34
C ASP A 21 1.16 -8.68 8.68
N SER A 22 2.28 -8.36 9.33
CA SER A 22 3.33 -7.49 8.80
C SER A 22 4.42 -8.23 8.01
N GLY A 23 4.50 -9.56 8.14
CA GLY A 23 5.43 -10.38 7.37
C GLY A 23 5.14 -10.39 5.86
N ALA A 24 6.02 -11.05 5.09
CA ALA A 24 6.00 -11.03 3.62
C ALA A 24 4.67 -11.48 2.98
N GLN A 25 3.95 -12.40 3.62
CA GLN A 25 2.67 -12.93 3.15
C GLN A 25 1.45 -12.28 3.85
N GLY A 26 1.70 -11.32 4.74
CA GLY A 26 0.67 -10.65 5.51
C GLY A 26 -0.01 -9.53 4.75
N GLY A 27 -1.14 -9.05 5.27
CA GLY A 27 -1.93 -7.99 4.65
C GLY A 27 -1.48 -6.56 4.98
N LEU A 28 -0.63 -6.38 6.00
CA LEU A 28 -0.13 -5.06 6.39
C LEU A 28 1.15 -4.75 5.62
N LEU A 29 1.11 -3.73 4.76
CA LEU A 29 2.29 -3.19 4.09
C LEU A 29 3.09 -2.33 5.08
N ILE A 30 3.96 -2.98 5.86
CA ILE A 30 4.85 -2.35 6.84
C ILE A 30 6.27 -2.88 6.59
N GLY A 31 7.24 -1.97 6.50
CA GLY A 31 8.64 -2.32 6.25
C GLY A 31 9.45 -1.14 5.71
N SER A 32 10.62 -1.46 5.21
CA SER A 32 11.47 -0.58 4.41
C SER A 32 10.85 -0.28 3.03
N PRO A 33 11.26 0.80 2.35
CA PRO A 33 10.81 1.09 0.99
C PRO A 33 10.99 -0.09 0.02
N ASP A 34 12.12 -0.80 0.11
CA ASP A 34 12.44 -1.94 -0.76
C ASP A 34 11.46 -3.10 -0.54
N GLU A 35 11.19 -3.46 0.72
CA GLU A 35 10.18 -4.48 1.05
C GLU A 35 8.78 -4.09 0.55
N ILE A 36 8.43 -2.79 0.60
CA ILE A 36 7.15 -2.31 0.07
C ILE A 36 7.10 -2.39 -1.46
N ILE A 37 8.19 -2.06 -2.15
CA ILE A 37 8.32 -2.18 -3.61
C ILE A 37 8.11 -3.63 -4.03
N GLU A 38 8.87 -4.55 -3.45
CA GLU A 38 8.78 -5.99 -3.75
C GLU A 38 7.36 -6.52 -3.55
N ARG A 39 6.71 -6.12 -2.45
CA ARG A 39 5.34 -6.54 -2.15
C ARG A 39 4.34 -5.99 -3.16
N ILE A 40 4.45 -4.72 -3.57
CA ILE A 40 3.56 -4.15 -4.59
C ILE A 40 3.71 -4.88 -5.92
N LEU A 41 4.95 -5.19 -6.33
CA LEU A 41 5.24 -5.93 -7.55
C LEU A 41 4.68 -7.36 -7.49
N LEU A 42 4.90 -8.07 -6.38
CA LEU A 42 4.34 -9.41 -6.17
C LEU A 42 2.81 -9.41 -6.22
N MET A 43 2.18 -8.44 -5.56
CA MET A 43 0.73 -8.29 -5.62
C MET A 43 0.27 -8.06 -7.07
N HIS A 44 1.00 -7.24 -7.83
CA HIS A 44 0.67 -6.93 -9.22
C HIS A 44 0.80 -8.16 -10.12
N GLU A 45 1.85 -8.95 -9.94
CA GLU A 45 2.00 -10.22 -10.63
C GLU A 45 0.83 -11.17 -10.33
N HIS A 46 0.37 -11.20 -9.08
CA HIS A 46 -0.69 -12.12 -8.66
C HIS A 46 -2.10 -11.69 -9.07
N TRP A 47 -2.41 -10.39 -9.02
CA TRP A 47 -3.77 -9.87 -9.20
C TRP A 47 -3.93 -8.89 -10.36
N GLY A 48 -2.84 -8.46 -10.98
CA GLY A 48 -2.85 -7.47 -12.06
C GLY A 48 -3.32 -6.09 -11.62
N GLN A 49 -3.24 -5.72 -10.34
CA GLN A 49 -3.76 -4.42 -9.91
C GLN A 49 -2.91 -3.28 -10.48
N VAL A 50 -3.56 -2.30 -11.08
CA VAL A 50 -2.91 -1.13 -11.71
C VAL A 50 -3.00 0.13 -10.85
N ARG A 51 -3.56 -0.01 -9.64
CA ARG A 51 -3.72 1.07 -8.68
C ARG A 51 -3.60 0.53 -7.25
N SER A 52 -2.76 1.17 -6.46
CA SER A 52 -2.58 0.87 -5.04
C SER A 52 -3.05 2.04 -4.18
N TYR A 53 -3.93 1.77 -3.23
CA TYR A 53 -4.32 2.70 -2.18
C TYR A 53 -3.72 2.22 -0.86
N ILE A 54 -3.02 3.10 -0.14
CA ILE A 54 -2.39 2.76 1.14
C ILE A 54 -3.00 3.63 2.23
N HIS A 55 -3.46 2.98 3.29
CA HIS A 55 -3.93 3.65 4.50
C HIS A 55 -2.79 3.64 5.52
N ILE A 56 -2.31 4.83 5.91
CA ILE A 56 -1.07 4.99 6.68
C ILE A 56 -1.27 5.58 8.10
N ASP A 57 -2.49 5.96 8.47
CA ASP A 57 -2.82 6.45 9.80
C ASP A 57 -4.03 5.72 10.37
N THR A 58 -3.98 5.41 11.66
CA THR A 58 -5.08 4.76 12.41
C THR A 58 -5.55 5.60 13.60
N GLY A 59 -5.26 6.91 13.60
CA GLY A 59 -5.83 7.92 14.49
C GLY A 59 -4.90 8.42 15.59
N ALA A 60 -3.62 8.06 15.57
CA ALA A 60 -2.64 8.50 16.57
C ALA A 60 -1.18 8.50 16.07
N VAL A 61 -0.96 8.39 14.75
CA VAL A 61 0.41 8.47 14.22
C VAL A 61 0.86 9.94 14.25
N PRO A 62 2.05 10.26 14.78
CA PRO A 62 2.55 11.63 14.75
C PRO A 62 2.64 12.14 13.31
N GLN A 63 2.15 13.36 13.05
CA GLN A 63 2.06 13.93 11.70
C GLN A 63 3.39 13.84 10.93
N ARG A 64 4.52 14.07 11.61
CA ARG A 64 5.85 13.97 10.99
C ARG A 64 6.13 12.60 10.35
N GLU A 65 5.65 11.52 10.97
CA GLU A 65 5.86 10.15 10.48
C GLU A 65 4.93 9.87 9.29
N VAL A 66 3.71 10.42 9.30
CA VAL A 66 2.78 10.37 8.16
C VAL A 66 3.39 11.09 6.96
N LEU A 67 3.91 12.30 7.15
CA LEU A 67 4.54 13.09 6.09
C LEU A 67 5.79 12.39 5.54
N LYS A 68 6.63 11.83 6.41
CA LYS A 68 7.80 11.04 6.00
C LYS A 68 7.39 9.81 5.17
N THR A 69 6.32 9.12 5.57
CA THR A 69 5.79 7.97 4.80
C THR A 69 5.32 8.41 3.42
N ILE A 70 4.61 9.54 3.32
CA ILE A 70 4.17 10.11 2.04
C ILE A 70 5.37 10.46 1.16
N GLU A 71 6.40 11.09 1.73
CA GLU A 71 7.62 11.46 1.02
C GLU A 71 8.34 10.22 0.46
N LEU A 72 8.58 9.21 1.29
CA LEU A 72 9.22 7.95 0.88
C LEU A 72 8.39 7.23 -0.19
N TYR A 73 7.07 7.20 -0.04
CA TYR A 73 6.20 6.56 -1.02
C TYR A 73 6.25 7.29 -2.38
N GLY A 74 6.23 8.62 -2.37
CA GLY A 74 6.24 9.44 -3.58
C GLY A 74 7.59 9.53 -4.29
N THR A 75 8.69 9.46 -3.54
CA THR A 75 10.06 9.70 -4.05
C THR A 75 10.88 8.43 -4.25
N VAL A 76 10.57 7.36 -3.52
CA VAL A 76 11.32 6.08 -3.58
C VAL A 76 10.46 4.97 -4.17
N VAL A 77 9.33 4.67 -3.51
CA VAL A 77 8.52 3.48 -3.84
C VAL A 77 7.85 3.62 -5.21
N ARG A 78 7.12 4.71 -5.44
CA ARG A 78 6.37 4.91 -6.69
C ARG A 78 7.29 4.90 -7.91
N PRO A 79 8.42 5.65 -7.96
CA PRO A 79 9.31 5.61 -9.10
C PRO A 79 9.91 4.23 -9.36
N ALA A 80 10.31 3.49 -8.32
CA ALA A 80 10.87 2.14 -8.47
C ALA A 80 9.83 1.16 -9.05
N VAL A 81 8.60 1.17 -8.54
CA VAL A 81 7.52 0.33 -9.08
C VAL A 81 7.21 0.68 -10.54
N GLN A 82 7.19 1.97 -10.88
CA GLN A 82 6.95 2.43 -12.25
C GLN A 82 8.10 2.07 -13.20
N ALA A 83 9.33 1.98 -12.72
CA ALA A 83 10.45 1.54 -13.53
C ALA A 83 10.30 0.07 -13.96
N GLU A 84 9.77 -0.78 -13.07
CA GLU A 84 9.55 -2.21 -13.34
C GLU A 84 8.29 -2.47 -14.17
N LEU A 85 7.18 -1.77 -13.89
CA LEU A 85 5.87 -2.04 -14.51
C LEU A 85 5.51 -1.10 -15.67
N GLY A 86 6.28 -0.02 -15.86
CA GLY A 86 5.95 1.06 -16.78
C GLY A 86 4.92 2.05 -16.23
N THR A 87 4.59 3.06 -17.04
CA THR A 87 3.72 4.19 -16.66
C THR A 87 2.35 4.15 -17.32
N ALA A 88 1.82 2.96 -17.60
CA ALA A 88 0.46 2.85 -18.15
C ALA A 88 -0.53 3.50 -17.17
N THR A 89 -1.25 4.50 -17.65
CA THR A 89 -2.22 5.23 -16.84
C THR A 89 -3.46 4.37 -16.64
N VAL A 90 -4.13 4.55 -15.50
CA VAL A 90 -5.41 3.87 -15.26
C VAL A 90 -6.44 4.24 -16.34
N ASP A 91 -6.33 5.42 -16.95
CA ASP A 91 -7.22 5.83 -18.04
C ASP A 91 -6.92 5.08 -19.34
N GLU A 92 -5.65 4.83 -19.67
CA GLU A 92 -5.28 3.98 -20.81
C GLU A 92 -5.76 2.53 -20.59
N LEU A 93 -5.56 2.01 -19.37
CA LEU A 93 -5.93 0.63 -19.02
C LEU A 93 -7.45 0.42 -18.93
N MET A 94 -8.20 1.46 -18.57
CA MET A 94 -9.67 1.43 -18.51
C MET A 94 -10.32 1.93 -19.82
N GLY A 95 -9.54 2.23 -20.86
CA GLY A 95 -10.03 2.75 -22.14
C GLY A 95 -10.73 4.11 -22.04
N ARG A 96 -10.40 4.91 -21.02
CA ARG A 96 -11.02 6.22 -20.72
C ARG A 96 -10.29 7.40 -21.36
N THR A 97 -9.09 7.19 -21.89
CA THR A 97 -8.40 8.18 -22.72
C THR A 97 -8.80 8.02 -24.19
N THR A 98 -9.41 9.06 -24.75
CA THR A 98 -9.33 9.30 -26.20
C THR A 98 -7.84 9.48 -26.54
N PRO A 99 -7.32 8.88 -27.63
CA PRO A 99 -5.94 9.12 -28.05
C PRO A 99 -5.70 10.62 -28.14
N ALA A 100 -4.57 11.07 -27.59
CA ALA A 100 -4.15 12.46 -27.69
C ALA A 100 -4.23 12.89 -29.17
N ALA A 101 -4.91 14.01 -29.42
CA ALA A 101 -4.93 14.61 -30.75
C ALA A 101 -3.49 14.86 -31.22
N ALA A 102 -3.27 14.52 -32.50
CA ALA A 102 -2.03 14.53 -33.27
C ALA A 102 -1.01 15.63 -32.92
#